data_AF-A0A6I4V9C2-F1
#
_entry.id   AF-A0A6I4V9C2-F1
#
_cell.length_a   1.000
_cell.length_b   1.000
_cell.length_c   1.000
_cell.angle_alpha   90.00
_cell.angle_beta   90.00
_cell.angle_gamma   90.00
#
_symmetry.space_group_name_H-M   'P 1'
#
loop_
_entity.id
_entity.type
_entity.pdbx_description
1 polymer ?
#
loop_
_entity_poly.entity_id
_entity_poly.type
_entity_poly.pdbx_seq_one_letter_code
_entity_poly.pdbx_strand_id
1 'polypeptide(L)'
;MTNNPTQLSLLQYDIRRRYETLSKRLKQVARYILDNSNSIAFDTVASIAQQADVPPSTLIRFANAFGFSGFNEMKQVFRQHLMEETVNYTERARLFRQTSTGDSASAPESPAEILNVFTMVNSQALQQLAMQVNPEQLNKAVKLLNEAENIYVIGLRRSFSVASYLVYALRHLERRAFLIDGLGGMFTEQLSLVNPKDVVIAISYSPYAREAVEVVEMGAKHGAHQIAITDSQVSPLAAFSDVCFVVREAQVDGFRSQVASLCLAQTLAVSLALNNAETP
;
A
#
# COMPACT_ATOMS: atom_id res chain seq x y z
N MET A 1 -16.61 7.91 10.94
CA MET A 1 -15.14 7.97 10.83
C MET A 1 -14.59 6.61 11.20
N THR A 2 -14.39 5.72 10.23
CA THR A 2 -13.75 4.42 10.46
C THR A 2 -12.52 4.36 9.56
N ASN A 3 -11.39 4.84 10.08
CA ASN A 3 -10.08 4.59 9.47
C ASN A 3 -9.86 3.08 9.46
N ASN A 4 -9.41 2.53 8.33
CA ASN A 4 -8.96 1.14 8.27
C ASN A 4 -7.84 0.94 9.31
N PRO A 5 -7.90 -0.12 10.13
CA PRO A 5 -6.94 -0.32 11.21
C PRO A 5 -5.55 -0.65 10.63
N THR A 6 -4.54 0.16 10.94
CA THR A 6 -3.12 -0.13 10.66
C THR A 6 -2.63 -1.27 11.57
N GLN A 7 -1.54 -1.93 11.18
CA GLN A 7 -0.90 -2.94 12.05
C GLN A 7 -0.56 -2.38 13.44
N LEU A 8 -0.11 -1.11 13.52
CA LEU A 8 0.14 -0.46 14.80
C LEU A 8 -1.16 -0.30 15.61
N SER A 9 -2.25 0.13 14.99
CA SER A 9 -3.52 0.29 15.70
C SER A 9 -4.08 -1.04 16.22
N LEU A 10 -3.90 -2.13 15.46
CA LEU A 10 -4.27 -3.49 15.88
C LEU A 10 -3.41 -3.96 17.06
N LEU A 11 -2.09 -3.73 17.00
CA LEU A 11 -1.19 -4.04 18.11
C LEU A 11 -1.55 -3.24 19.37
N GLN A 12 -1.75 -1.93 19.24
CA GLN A 12 -2.15 -1.08 20.36
C GLN A 12 -3.51 -1.49 20.94
N TYR A 13 -4.46 -1.90 20.09
CA TYR A 13 -5.74 -2.46 20.52
C TYR A 13 -5.55 -3.77 21.29
N ASP A 14 -4.74 -4.71 20.81
CA ASP A 14 -4.49 -5.97 21.52
C ASP A 14 -3.75 -5.74 22.85
N ILE A 15 -2.79 -4.81 22.89
CA ILE A 15 -2.11 -4.40 24.13
C ILE A 15 -3.12 -3.87 25.15
N ARG A 16 -4.03 -2.97 24.74
CA ARG A 16 -5.07 -2.43 25.62
C ARG A 16 -6.02 -3.51 26.11
N ARG A 17 -6.47 -4.39 25.21
CA ARG A 17 -7.39 -5.50 25.52
C ARG A 17 -6.79 -6.48 26.53
N ARG A 18 -5.50 -6.79 26.40
CA ARG A 18 -4.80 -7.75 27.26
C ARG A 18 -4.13 -7.10 28.47
N TYR A 19 -4.19 -5.78 28.60
CA TYR A 19 -3.43 -5.00 29.59
C TYR A 19 -3.58 -5.58 30.99
N GLU A 20 -4.82 -5.85 31.43
CA GLU A 20 -5.08 -6.30 32.81
C GLU A 20 -4.50 -7.68 33.14
N THR A 21 -4.34 -8.53 32.12
CA THR A 21 -3.78 -9.88 32.26
C THR A 21 -2.24 -9.92 32.25
N LEU A 22 -1.58 -8.80 31.94
CA LEU A 22 -0.12 -8.71 31.91
C LEU A 22 0.47 -8.70 33.33
N SER A 23 1.65 -9.29 33.50
CA SER A 23 2.42 -9.15 34.75
C SER A 23 2.84 -7.70 34.99
N LYS A 24 3.15 -7.32 36.24
CA LYS A 24 3.53 -5.95 36.63
C LYS A 24 4.58 -5.32 35.70
N ARG A 25 5.66 -6.06 35.41
CA ARG A 25 6.74 -5.59 34.51
C ARG A 25 6.30 -5.49 33.05
N LEU A 26 5.39 -6.35 32.59
CA LEU A 26 4.83 -6.25 31.23
C LEU A 26 3.81 -5.12 31.11
N LYS A 27 3.03 -4.81 32.16
CA LYS A 27 2.16 -3.63 32.22
C LYS A 27 2.97 -2.33 32.13
N GLN A 28 4.15 -2.29 32.74
CA GLN A 28 5.07 -1.16 32.65
C GLN A 28 5.57 -0.93 31.21
N VAL A 29 5.97 -1.99 30.53
CA VAL A 29 6.32 -1.96 29.10
C VAL A 29 5.13 -1.54 28.23
N ALA A 30 3.95 -2.13 28.45
CA ALA A 30 2.73 -1.78 27.71
C ALA A 30 2.41 -0.28 27.82
N ARG A 31 2.45 0.27 29.04
CA ARG A 31 2.18 1.69 29.29
C ARG A 31 3.19 2.57 28.55
N TYR A 32 4.48 2.28 28.70
CA TYR A 32 5.53 3.04 28.02
C TYR A 32 5.36 3.06 26.50
N ILE A 33 5.07 1.91 25.88
CA ILE A 33 4.90 1.78 24.43
C ILE A 33 3.65 2.53 23.93
N LEU A 34 2.54 2.44 24.66
CA LEU A 34 1.30 3.15 24.31
C LEU A 34 1.45 4.67 24.44
N ASP A 35 2.20 5.13 25.43
CA ASP A 35 2.39 6.56 25.71
C ASP A 35 3.46 7.20 24.80
N ASN A 36 4.39 6.41 24.24
CA ASN A 36 5.58 6.89 23.53
C ASN A 36 5.77 6.28 22.12
N SER A 37 4.69 6.05 21.37
CA SER A 37 4.73 5.30 20.10
C SER A 37 5.72 5.86 19.06
N ASN A 38 5.95 7.19 19.02
CA ASN A 38 6.89 7.80 18.08
C ASN A 38 8.37 7.56 18.46
N SER A 39 8.72 7.61 19.76
CA SER A 39 10.12 7.41 20.18
C SER A 39 10.54 5.93 20.08
N ILE A 40 9.59 5.01 20.28
CA ILE A 40 9.81 3.56 20.07
C ILE A 40 10.39 3.28 18.69
N ALA A 41 10.00 4.02 17.65
CA ALA A 41 10.50 3.81 16.29
C ALA A 41 12.03 4.07 16.18
N PHE A 42 12.59 4.96 17.00
CA PHE A 42 13.98 5.40 16.87
C PHE A 42 14.89 4.75 17.91
N ASP A 43 14.50 4.75 19.18
CA ASP A 43 15.35 4.40 20.30
C ASP A 43 15.85 2.96 20.28
N THR A 44 17.11 2.71 20.68
CA THR A 44 17.64 1.35 20.80
C THR A 44 16.87 0.55 21.86
N VAL A 45 16.88 -0.79 21.75
CA VAL A 45 16.22 -1.66 22.74
C VAL A 45 16.74 -1.39 24.15
N ALA A 46 18.05 -1.10 24.29
CA ALA A 46 18.66 -0.73 25.56
C ALA A 46 18.11 0.61 26.11
N SER A 47 18.01 1.63 25.26
CA SER A 47 17.45 2.93 25.63
C SER A 47 15.97 2.80 26.03
N ILE A 48 15.18 2.05 25.27
CA ILE A 48 13.77 1.79 25.58
C ILE A 48 13.63 1.06 26.91
N ALA A 49 14.49 0.06 27.17
CA ALA A 49 14.46 -0.68 28.43
C ALA A 49 14.77 0.23 29.62
N GLN A 50 15.76 1.12 29.47
CA GLN A 50 16.12 2.11 30.48
C GLN A 50 14.99 3.11 30.73
N GLN A 51 14.40 3.69 29.67
CA GLN A 51 13.31 4.67 29.79
C GLN A 51 12.02 4.06 30.32
N ALA A 52 11.74 2.80 29.98
CA ALA A 52 10.64 2.03 30.55
C ALA A 52 10.93 1.50 31.96
N ASP A 53 12.15 1.70 32.50
CA ASP A 53 12.62 1.19 33.80
C ASP A 53 12.41 -0.33 33.95
N VAL A 54 12.86 -1.09 32.95
CA VAL A 54 12.83 -2.55 32.96
C VAL A 54 14.12 -3.16 32.41
N PRO A 55 14.46 -4.40 32.80
CA PRO A 55 15.55 -5.12 32.14
C PRO A 55 15.22 -5.41 30.66
N PRO A 56 16.19 -5.39 29.72
CA PRO A 56 15.96 -5.69 28.29
C PRO A 56 15.25 -7.02 28.02
N SER A 57 15.50 -8.04 28.84
CA SER A 57 14.80 -9.35 28.74
C SER A 57 13.28 -9.25 28.95
N THR A 58 12.80 -8.19 29.61
CA THR A 58 11.37 -7.90 29.78
C THR A 58 10.75 -7.43 28.46
N LEU A 59 11.48 -6.64 27.66
CA LEU A 59 11.02 -6.22 26.33
C LEU A 59 10.89 -7.41 25.37
N ILE A 60 11.82 -8.36 25.43
CA ILE A 60 11.75 -9.60 24.63
C ILE A 60 10.53 -10.43 25.04
N ARG A 61 10.32 -10.63 26.35
CA ARG A 61 9.13 -11.34 26.85
C ARG A 61 7.83 -10.63 26.49
N PHE A 62 7.83 -9.30 26.49
CA PHE A 62 6.70 -8.51 26.03
C PHE A 62 6.44 -8.78 24.55
N ALA A 63 7.46 -8.69 23.69
CA ALA A 63 7.33 -8.98 22.27
C ALA A 63 6.75 -10.38 21.99
N ASN A 64 7.30 -11.40 22.65
CA ASN A 64 6.83 -12.78 22.55
C ASN A 64 5.37 -12.93 23.00
N ALA A 65 4.96 -12.21 24.05
CA ALA A 65 3.57 -12.26 24.53
C ALA A 65 2.56 -11.75 23.49
N PHE A 66 3.00 -10.91 22.55
CA PHE A 66 2.18 -10.38 21.45
C PHE A 66 2.52 -11.01 20.08
N GLY A 67 3.21 -12.16 20.08
CA GLY A 67 3.40 -12.97 18.87
C GLY A 67 4.60 -12.58 18.00
N PHE A 68 5.50 -11.74 18.49
CA PHE A 68 6.75 -11.38 17.80
C PHE A 68 7.89 -12.26 18.28
N SER A 69 8.85 -12.57 17.40
CA SER A 69 10.09 -13.30 17.70
C SER A 69 11.07 -12.52 18.60
N GLY A 70 10.89 -11.20 18.69
CA GLY A 70 11.68 -10.33 19.55
C GLY A 70 11.26 -8.87 19.46
N PHE A 71 11.85 -8.03 20.33
CA PHE A 71 11.44 -6.63 20.43
C PHE A 71 11.82 -5.79 19.21
N ASN A 72 12.89 -6.16 18.50
CA ASN A 72 13.25 -5.52 17.23
C ASN A 72 12.19 -5.74 16.15
N GLU A 73 11.60 -6.93 16.05
CA GLU A 73 10.51 -7.21 15.10
C GLU A 73 9.27 -6.39 15.46
N MET A 74 8.90 -6.33 16.75
CA MET A 74 7.81 -5.48 17.22
C MET A 74 8.07 -3.99 16.89
N LYS A 75 9.29 -3.50 17.08
CA LYS A 75 9.70 -2.11 16.78
C LYS A 75 9.52 -1.75 15.30
N GLN A 76 9.64 -2.72 14.39
CA GLN A 76 9.40 -2.48 12.96
C GLN A 76 7.95 -2.06 12.66
N VAL A 77 6.97 -2.51 13.44
CA VAL A 77 5.57 -2.08 13.29
C VAL A 77 5.43 -0.58 13.54
N PHE A 78 6.12 -0.04 14.54
CA PHE A 78 6.14 1.39 14.86
C PHE A 78 6.86 2.20 13.78
N ARG A 79 8.03 1.71 13.33
CA ARG A 79 8.80 2.33 12.23
C ARG A 79 7.99 2.42 10.95
N GLN A 80 7.38 1.31 10.54
CA GLN A 80 6.61 1.23 9.31
C GLN A 80 5.41 2.18 9.35
N HIS A 81 4.69 2.25 10.47
CA HIS A 81 3.56 3.16 10.62
C HIS A 81 3.98 4.63 10.52
N LEU A 82 5.04 5.02 11.23
CA LEU A 82 5.55 6.39 11.21
C LEU A 82 6.03 6.79 9.80
N MET A 83 6.68 5.87 9.09
CA MET A 83 7.04 6.07 7.69
C MET A 83 5.81 6.21 6.82
N GLU A 84 4.77 5.39 6.99
CA GLU A 84 3.53 5.50 6.21
C GLU A 84 2.83 6.85 6.39
N GLU A 85 2.77 7.37 7.62
CA GLU A 85 2.14 8.66 7.93
C GLU A 85 2.96 9.88 7.44
N THR A 86 4.28 9.76 7.35
CA THR A 86 5.15 10.90 6.99
C THR A 86 5.03 11.23 5.50
N VAL A 87 4.17 12.14 5.08
CA VAL A 87 3.95 12.43 3.64
C VAL A 87 5.18 13.06 2.95
N ASN A 88 6.03 13.79 3.69
CA ASN A 88 7.17 14.53 3.13
C ASN A 88 8.43 13.64 2.96
N TYR A 89 8.98 13.60 1.74
CA TYR A 89 10.22 12.87 1.42
C TYR A 89 11.45 13.35 2.20
N THR A 90 11.57 14.64 2.50
CA THR A 90 12.72 15.17 3.26
C THR A 90 12.68 14.72 4.72
N GLU A 91 11.49 14.72 5.32
CA GLU A 91 11.27 14.18 6.66
C GLU A 91 11.50 12.66 6.67
N ARG A 92 10.97 11.91 5.69
CA ARG A 92 11.28 10.47 5.56
C ARG A 92 12.79 10.20 5.48
N ALA A 93 13.54 10.99 4.70
CA ALA A 93 14.99 10.86 4.58
C ALA A 93 15.73 11.22 5.88
N ARG A 94 15.21 12.18 6.67
CA ARG A 94 15.73 12.49 8.00
C ARG A 94 15.49 11.34 8.98
N LEU A 95 14.27 10.80 9.01
CA LEU A 95 13.93 9.65 9.83
C LEU A 95 14.79 8.43 9.49
N PHE A 96 15.03 8.18 8.19
CA PHE A 96 15.91 7.13 7.72
C PHE A 96 17.34 7.25 8.30
N ARG A 97 17.96 8.44 8.19
CA ARG A 97 19.29 8.69 8.74
C ARG A 97 19.35 8.49 10.26
N GLN A 98 18.28 8.82 10.98
CA GLN A 98 18.22 8.62 12.43
C GLN A 98 18.06 7.13 12.83
N THR A 99 17.48 6.30 11.97
CA THR A 99 17.29 4.87 12.25
C THR A 99 18.51 4.00 11.93
N SER A 100 19.37 4.45 11.00
CA SER A 100 20.53 3.68 10.52
C SER A 100 21.80 3.89 11.35
N THR A 101 21.81 4.83 12.30
CA THR A 101 22.95 5.10 13.20
C THR A 101 23.09 4.09 14.34
N GLY A 102 22.13 3.16 14.52
CA GLY A 102 22.07 2.24 15.66
C GLY A 102 22.39 0.76 15.39
N ASP A 103 22.28 0.30 14.14
CA ASP A 103 22.50 -1.11 13.76
C ASP A 103 23.40 -1.15 12.51
N SER A 104 24.38 -2.06 12.49
CA SER A 104 25.64 -2.04 11.71
C SER A 104 25.57 -2.09 10.17
N ALA A 105 24.48 -1.65 9.54
CA ALA A 105 24.41 -1.45 8.09
C ALA A 105 24.48 0.05 7.79
N SER A 106 25.59 0.50 7.20
CA SER A 106 25.72 1.86 6.67
C SER A 106 24.59 2.09 5.66
N ALA A 107 23.76 3.10 5.90
CA ALA A 107 22.78 3.58 4.93
C ALA A 107 23.48 3.87 3.60
N PRO A 108 22.86 3.61 2.43
CA PRO A 108 23.41 4.03 1.15
C PRO A 108 23.70 5.54 1.18
N GLU A 109 24.96 5.94 1.02
CA GLU A 109 25.37 7.33 1.19
C GLU A 109 25.50 8.03 -0.17
N SER A 110 25.71 7.29 -1.26
CA SER A 110 25.83 7.86 -2.61
C SER A 110 24.56 7.67 -3.47
N PRO A 111 24.25 8.60 -4.40
CA PRO A 111 23.17 8.41 -5.38
C PRO A 111 23.30 7.13 -6.21
N ALA A 112 24.54 6.69 -6.49
CA ALA A 112 24.80 5.44 -7.23
C ALA A 112 24.42 4.20 -6.42
N GLU A 113 24.73 4.17 -5.12
CA GLU A 113 24.30 3.09 -4.23
C GLU A 113 22.77 3.06 -4.09
N ILE A 114 22.13 4.22 -3.95
CA ILE A 114 20.66 4.33 -3.90
C ILE A 114 20.05 3.77 -5.19
N LEU A 115 20.56 4.17 -6.36
CA LEU A 115 20.10 3.64 -7.65
C LEU A 115 20.25 2.11 -7.72
N ASN A 116 21.39 1.56 -7.28
CA ASN A 116 21.63 0.12 -7.26
C ASN A 116 20.63 -0.61 -6.35
N VAL A 117 20.37 -0.08 -5.15
CA VAL A 117 19.39 -0.65 -4.22
C VAL A 117 17.99 -0.63 -4.85
N PHE A 118 17.54 0.52 -5.38
CA PHE A 118 16.25 0.61 -6.06
C PHE A 118 16.15 -0.35 -7.24
N THR A 119 17.20 -0.47 -8.05
CA THR A 119 17.22 -1.38 -9.21
C THR A 119 17.08 -2.83 -8.77
N MET A 120 17.81 -3.24 -7.75
CA MET A 120 17.76 -4.60 -7.20
C MET A 120 16.36 -4.93 -6.66
N VAL A 121 15.80 -4.10 -5.78
CA VAL A 121 14.48 -4.40 -5.17
C VAL A 121 13.34 -4.33 -6.19
N ASN A 122 13.41 -3.43 -7.18
CA ASN A 122 12.41 -3.36 -8.24
C ASN A 122 12.48 -4.58 -9.17
N SER A 123 13.69 -5.06 -9.49
CA SER A 123 13.87 -6.26 -10.30
C SER A 123 13.23 -7.48 -9.62
N GLN A 124 13.41 -7.62 -8.31
CA GLN A 124 12.76 -8.67 -7.53
C GLN A 124 11.22 -8.51 -7.51
N ALA A 125 10.70 -7.30 -7.33
CA ALA A 125 9.27 -7.04 -7.34
C ALA A 125 8.64 -7.38 -8.71
N LEU A 126 9.32 -7.05 -9.82
CA LEU A 126 8.87 -7.39 -11.17
C LEU A 126 8.87 -8.91 -11.41
N GLN A 127 9.89 -9.62 -10.95
CA GLN A 127 9.92 -11.10 -11.01
C GLN A 127 8.75 -11.70 -10.22
N GLN A 128 8.47 -11.18 -9.02
CA GLN A 128 7.32 -11.63 -8.21
C GLN A 128 5.99 -11.34 -8.89
N LEU A 129 5.82 -10.15 -9.49
CA LEU A 129 4.63 -9.79 -10.24
C LEU A 129 4.35 -10.81 -11.36
N ALA A 130 5.36 -11.13 -12.17
CA ALA A 130 5.22 -12.09 -13.28
C ALA A 130 4.84 -13.50 -12.80
N MET A 131 5.27 -13.91 -11.60
CA MET A 131 4.92 -15.21 -11.02
C MET A 131 3.53 -15.23 -10.36
N GLN A 132 3.05 -14.10 -9.83
CA GLN A 132 1.82 -14.04 -9.02
C GLN A 132 0.58 -13.62 -9.81
N VAL A 133 0.75 -12.85 -10.89
CA VAL A 133 -0.39 -12.44 -11.73
C VAL A 133 -0.95 -13.66 -12.46
N ASN A 134 -2.21 -13.97 -12.18
CA ASN A 134 -2.91 -15.06 -12.84
C ASN A 134 -3.19 -14.69 -14.32
N PRO A 135 -2.73 -15.49 -15.30
CA PRO A 135 -3.00 -15.24 -16.72
C PRO A 135 -4.50 -15.15 -17.06
N GLU A 136 -5.35 -15.92 -16.40
CA GLU A 136 -6.81 -15.89 -16.62
C GLU A 136 -7.41 -14.56 -16.17
N GLN A 137 -6.94 -14.00 -15.06
CA GLN A 137 -7.34 -12.67 -14.60
C GLN A 137 -6.89 -11.57 -15.56
N LEU A 138 -5.67 -11.70 -16.10
CA LEU A 138 -5.15 -10.79 -17.11
C LEU A 138 -6.03 -10.80 -18.36
N ASN A 139 -6.35 -11.99 -18.89
CA ASN A 139 -7.22 -12.15 -20.05
C ASN A 139 -8.63 -11.61 -19.78
N LYS A 140 -9.20 -11.88 -18.59
CA LYS A 140 -10.50 -11.34 -18.19
C LYS A 140 -10.48 -9.81 -18.14
N ALA A 141 -9.44 -9.21 -17.56
CA ALA A 141 -9.30 -7.75 -17.51
C ALA A 141 -9.23 -7.14 -18.91
N VAL A 142 -8.40 -7.69 -19.79
CA VAL A 142 -8.29 -7.21 -21.18
C VAL A 142 -9.62 -7.33 -21.92
N LYS A 143 -10.35 -8.43 -21.74
CA LYS A 143 -11.69 -8.61 -22.31
C LYS A 143 -12.67 -7.54 -21.83
N LEU A 144 -12.74 -7.31 -20.52
CA LEU A 144 -13.61 -6.28 -19.93
C LEU A 144 -13.27 -4.88 -20.49
N LEU A 145 -11.98 -4.55 -20.60
CA LEU A 145 -11.53 -3.28 -21.17
C LEU A 145 -11.85 -3.16 -22.67
N ASN A 146 -11.83 -4.26 -23.41
CA ASN A 146 -12.18 -4.28 -24.83
C ASN A 146 -13.68 -4.05 -25.07
N GLU A 147 -14.53 -4.64 -24.23
CA GLU A 147 -15.99 -4.59 -24.32
C GLU A 147 -16.59 -3.31 -23.71
N ALA A 148 -15.82 -2.54 -22.94
CA ALA A 148 -16.28 -1.36 -22.23
C ALA A 148 -16.66 -0.18 -23.16
N GLU A 149 -17.81 0.45 -22.91
CA GLU A 149 -18.19 1.72 -23.55
C GLU A 149 -17.37 2.89 -23.00
N ASN A 150 -17.20 2.97 -21.68
CA ASN A 150 -16.35 3.95 -21.00
C ASN A 150 -15.47 3.27 -19.94
N ILE A 151 -14.27 3.82 -19.74
CA ILE A 151 -13.30 3.33 -18.74
C ILE A 151 -12.98 4.46 -17.77
N TYR A 152 -13.43 4.33 -16.53
CA TYR A 152 -13.14 5.27 -15.45
C TYR A 152 -11.94 4.78 -14.65
N VAL A 153 -10.95 5.63 -14.41
CA VAL A 153 -9.73 5.25 -13.71
C VAL A 153 -9.55 6.15 -12.49
N ILE A 154 -9.43 5.55 -11.31
CA ILE A 154 -9.12 6.25 -10.08
C ILE A 154 -7.82 5.76 -9.46
N GLY A 155 -6.96 6.71 -9.12
CA GLY A 155 -5.79 6.50 -8.29
C GLY A 155 -5.44 7.83 -7.64
N LEU A 156 -5.32 7.85 -6.32
CA LEU A 156 -5.09 9.07 -5.56
C LEU A 156 -3.69 9.08 -4.96
N ARG A 157 -3.15 10.28 -4.70
CA ARG A 157 -1.82 10.48 -4.13
C ARG A 157 -0.76 9.78 -4.99
N ARG A 158 0.02 8.84 -4.43
CA ARG A 158 1.04 8.11 -5.20
C ARG A 158 0.41 7.37 -6.39
N SER A 159 -0.71 6.66 -6.18
CA SER A 159 -1.38 5.89 -7.24
C SER A 159 -1.87 6.72 -8.42
N PHE A 160 -1.93 8.05 -8.30
CA PHE A 160 -2.32 8.95 -9.38
C PHE A 160 -1.42 8.82 -10.61
N SER A 161 -0.12 8.60 -10.44
CA SER A 161 0.81 8.43 -11.56
C SER A 161 0.44 7.22 -12.43
N VAL A 162 0.07 6.10 -11.81
CA VAL A 162 -0.35 4.88 -12.49
C VAL A 162 -1.71 5.08 -13.18
N ALA A 163 -2.66 5.72 -12.48
CA ALA A 163 -3.98 6.04 -13.04
C ALA A 163 -3.86 6.97 -14.27
N SER A 164 -3.07 8.04 -14.14
CA SER A 164 -2.82 8.98 -15.22
C SER A 164 -2.14 8.32 -16.42
N TYR A 165 -1.19 7.39 -16.18
CA TYR A 165 -0.56 6.62 -17.25
C TYR A 165 -1.58 5.73 -17.99
N LEU A 166 -2.45 5.01 -17.25
CA LEU A 166 -3.48 4.18 -17.88
C LEU A 166 -4.44 5.02 -18.73
N VAL A 167 -4.90 6.17 -18.22
CA VAL A 167 -5.77 7.06 -19.00
C VAL A 167 -5.07 7.56 -20.27
N TYR A 168 -3.79 7.93 -20.16
CA TYR A 168 -2.97 8.27 -21.32
C TYR A 168 -2.92 7.13 -22.34
N ALA A 169 -2.59 5.91 -21.91
CA ALA A 169 -2.43 4.76 -22.78
C ALA A 169 -3.75 4.36 -23.43
N LEU A 170 -4.84 4.28 -22.67
CA LEU A 170 -6.17 3.92 -23.16
C LEU A 170 -6.70 4.92 -24.21
N ARG A 171 -6.43 6.22 -24.04
CA ARG A 171 -6.79 7.24 -25.04
C ARG A 171 -6.01 7.08 -26.35
N HIS A 172 -4.75 6.65 -26.29
CA HIS A 172 -3.97 6.32 -27.51
C HIS A 172 -4.50 5.06 -28.22
N LEU A 173 -5.28 4.23 -27.52
CA LEU A 173 -5.99 3.09 -28.08
C LEU A 173 -7.43 3.43 -28.45
N GLU A 174 -7.75 4.73 -28.57
CA GLU A 174 -9.06 5.26 -28.94
C GLU A 174 -10.20 4.85 -27.98
N ARG A 175 -9.87 4.47 -26.74
CA ARG A 175 -10.85 4.18 -25.70
C ARG A 175 -11.30 5.45 -24.98
N ARG A 176 -12.59 5.49 -24.64
CA ARG A 176 -13.19 6.58 -23.83
C ARG A 176 -12.76 6.43 -22.36
N ALA A 177 -11.56 6.92 -22.05
CA ALA A 177 -11.00 6.85 -20.70
C ALA A 177 -11.11 8.19 -19.94
N PHE A 178 -11.58 8.12 -18.71
CA PHE A 178 -11.83 9.24 -17.81
C PHE A 178 -11.06 9.08 -16.51
N LEU A 179 -10.25 10.08 -16.17
CA LEU A 179 -9.57 10.13 -14.87
C LEU A 179 -10.53 10.69 -13.82
N ILE A 180 -10.70 9.97 -12.73
CA ILE A 180 -11.48 10.42 -11.56
C ILE A 180 -10.50 11.05 -10.56
N ASP A 181 -10.44 12.38 -10.59
CA ASP A 181 -9.56 13.19 -9.74
C ASP A 181 -10.30 13.90 -8.60
N GLY A 182 -11.63 13.91 -8.64
CA GLY A 182 -12.48 14.55 -7.63
C GLY A 182 -12.27 16.06 -7.52
N LEU A 183 -11.83 16.74 -8.59
CA LEU A 183 -11.62 18.18 -8.56
C LEU A 183 -12.86 18.91 -8.03
N GLY A 184 -12.69 19.76 -7.01
CA GLY A 184 -13.81 20.44 -6.35
C GLY A 184 -14.68 19.56 -5.46
N GLY A 185 -14.24 18.34 -5.11
CA GLY A 185 -15.01 17.38 -4.31
C GLY A 185 -16.01 16.56 -5.12
N MET A 186 -15.92 16.59 -6.46
CA MET A 186 -16.94 16.10 -7.38
C MET A 186 -16.81 14.60 -7.75
N PHE A 187 -16.36 13.76 -6.81
CA PHE A 187 -16.15 12.33 -7.06
C PHE A 187 -17.45 11.62 -7.50
N THR A 188 -18.58 12.01 -6.91
CA THR A 188 -19.88 11.39 -7.20
C THR A 188 -20.38 11.78 -8.59
N GLU A 189 -20.25 13.06 -8.91
CA GLU A 189 -20.68 13.64 -10.18
C GLU A 189 -19.89 13.06 -11.35
N GLN A 190 -18.59 12.83 -11.16
CA GLN A 190 -17.72 12.18 -12.15
C GLN A 190 -18.14 10.72 -12.47
N LEU A 191 -18.91 10.08 -11.60
CA LEU A 191 -19.42 8.71 -11.79
C LEU A 191 -20.93 8.66 -12.07
N SER A 192 -21.61 9.81 -12.12
CA SER A 192 -23.07 9.88 -12.26
C SER A 192 -23.64 9.22 -13.52
N LEU A 193 -22.81 8.99 -14.55
CA LEU A 193 -23.18 8.39 -15.82
C LEU A 193 -22.68 6.95 -16.00
N VAL A 194 -22.04 6.39 -14.97
CA VAL A 194 -21.56 5.01 -14.98
C VAL A 194 -22.75 4.06 -15.13
N ASN A 195 -22.60 3.07 -16.00
CA ASN A 195 -23.61 2.07 -16.28
C ASN A 195 -23.00 0.66 -16.43
N PRO A 196 -23.81 -0.41 -16.57
CA PRO A 196 -23.32 -1.78 -16.62
C PRO A 196 -22.40 -2.15 -17.80
N LYS A 197 -22.26 -1.28 -18.81
CA LYS A 197 -21.33 -1.47 -19.93
C LYS A 197 -19.98 -0.78 -19.73
N ASP A 198 -19.78 -0.13 -18.59
CA ASP A 198 -18.55 0.59 -18.28
C ASP A 198 -17.63 -0.24 -17.38
N VAL A 199 -16.35 0.16 -17.33
CA VAL A 199 -15.35 -0.39 -16.41
C VAL A 199 -14.84 0.70 -15.50
N VAL A 200 -14.71 0.41 -14.21
CA VAL A 200 -13.98 1.23 -13.25
C VAL A 200 -12.69 0.50 -12.85
N ILE A 201 -11.55 1.15 -13.10
CA ILE A 201 -10.23 0.70 -12.65
C ILE A 201 -9.85 1.50 -11.41
N ALA A 202 -9.62 0.82 -10.28
CA ALA A 202 -9.22 1.47 -9.04
C ALA A 202 -7.85 0.99 -8.57
N ILE A 203 -6.95 1.94 -8.30
CA ILE A 203 -5.58 1.69 -7.87
C ILE A 203 -5.40 2.25 -6.47
N SER A 204 -5.31 1.38 -5.47
CA SER A 204 -5.15 1.80 -4.08
C SER A 204 -4.42 0.77 -3.24
N TYR A 205 -3.55 1.29 -2.38
CA TYR A 205 -2.66 0.52 -1.50
C TYR A 205 -2.84 0.97 -0.07
N SER A 206 -2.49 0.12 0.89
CA SER A 206 -2.50 0.53 2.29
C SER A 206 -1.56 1.73 2.55
N PRO A 207 -2.02 2.79 3.24
CA PRO A 207 -3.38 3.01 3.72
C PRO A 207 -4.34 3.45 2.60
N TYR A 208 -5.41 2.67 2.39
CA TYR A 208 -6.36 2.88 1.29
C TYR A 208 -7.01 4.27 1.35
N ALA A 209 -6.98 4.99 0.24
CA ALA A 209 -7.69 6.26 0.13
C ALA A 209 -9.20 6.01 0.20
N ARG A 210 -9.88 6.68 1.12
CA ARG A 210 -11.30 6.49 1.39
C ARG A 210 -12.14 6.80 0.15
N GLU A 211 -11.80 7.87 -0.54
CA GLU A 211 -12.46 8.33 -1.75
C GLU A 211 -12.34 7.28 -2.87
N ALA A 212 -11.20 6.58 -2.97
CA ALA A 212 -11.04 5.49 -3.93
C ALA A 212 -11.94 4.28 -3.60
N VAL A 213 -12.15 3.97 -2.31
CA VAL A 213 -13.08 2.92 -1.88
C VAL A 213 -14.53 3.31 -2.19
N GLU A 214 -14.90 4.55 -1.89
CA GLU A 214 -16.26 5.08 -2.15
C GLU A 214 -16.61 5.07 -3.65
N VAL A 215 -15.65 5.40 -4.51
CA VAL A 215 -15.79 5.33 -5.97
C VAL A 215 -16.02 3.90 -6.47
N VAL A 216 -15.26 2.93 -5.96
CA VAL A 216 -15.45 1.51 -6.33
C VAL A 216 -16.82 1.00 -5.88
N GLU A 217 -17.23 1.32 -4.65
CA GLU A 217 -18.54 0.94 -4.13
C GLU A 217 -19.67 1.55 -4.99
N MET A 218 -19.52 2.82 -5.39
CA MET A 218 -20.49 3.49 -6.26
C MET A 218 -20.54 2.87 -7.65
N GLY A 219 -19.40 2.59 -8.27
CA GLY A 219 -19.34 1.93 -9.58
C GLY A 219 -20.02 0.55 -9.55
N ALA A 220 -19.76 -0.23 -8.52
CA ALA A 220 -20.39 -1.54 -8.31
C ALA A 220 -21.91 -1.43 -8.14
N LYS A 221 -22.40 -0.42 -7.40
CA LYS A 221 -23.85 -0.16 -7.25
C LYS A 221 -24.54 0.18 -8.58
N HIS A 222 -23.83 0.80 -9.52
CA HIS A 222 -24.33 1.10 -10.87
C HIS A 222 -24.15 -0.08 -11.85
N GLY A 223 -23.61 -1.21 -11.37
CA GLY A 223 -23.42 -2.44 -12.14
C GLY A 223 -22.22 -2.43 -13.09
N ALA A 224 -21.36 -1.41 -13.03
CA ALA A 224 -20.17 -1.35 -13.86
C ALA A 224 -19.14 -2.39 -13.41
N HIS A 225 -18.42 -2.93 -14.39
CA HIS A 225 -17.35 -3.89 -14.12
C HIS A 225 -16.20 -3.23 -13.36
N GLN A 226 -15.59 -3.98 -12.45
CA GLN A 226 -14.60 -3.43 -11.51
C GLN A 226 -13.26 -4.16 -11.64
N ILE A 227 -12.19 -3.40 -11.90
CA ILE A 227 -10.81 -3.90 -11.92
C ILE A 227 -10.02 -3.21 -10.80
N ALA A 228 -9.52 -3.97 -9.84
CA ALA A 228 -8.71 -3.45 -8.74
C ALA A 228 -7.22 -3.76 -8.95
N ILE A 229 -6.36 -2.77 -8.68
CA ILE A 229 -4.92 -2.93 -8.54
C ILE A 229 -4.56 -2.50 -7.10
N THR A 230 -4.10 -3.45 -6.29
CA THR A 230 -4.01 -3.28 -4.83
C THR A 230 -2.90 -4.15 -4.21
N ASP A 231 -2.66 -4.06 -2.90
CA ASP A 231 -1.62 -4.81 -2.16
C ASP A 231 -2.13 -6.06 -1.44
N SER A 232 -3.45 -6.31 -1.41
CA SER A 232 -4.03 -7.42 -0.66
C SER A 232 -5.31 -7.97 -1.27
N GLN A 233 -5.50 -9.29 -1.20
CA GLN A 233 -6.74 -9.97 -1.58
C GLN A 233 -7.92 -9.63 -0.66
N VAL A 234 -7.64 -9.11 0.54
CA VAL A 234 -8.66 -8.66 1.50
C VAL A 234 -8.73 -7.13 1.58
N SER A 235 -8.22 -6.43 0.56
CA SER A 235 -8.36 -4.97 0.49
C SER A 235 -9.84 -4.58 0.37
N PRO A 236 -10.23 -3.36 0.79
CA PRO A 236 -11.59 -2.87 0.60
C PRO A 236 -11.98 -2.76 -0.88
N LEU A 237 -11.00 -2.70 -1.81
CA LEU A 237 -11.26 -2.69 -3.24
C LEU A 237 -11.60 -4.10 -3.77
N ALA A 238 -11.03 -5.15 -3.17
CA ALA A 238 -11.19 -6.52 -3.62
C ALA A 238 -12.63 -7.04 -3.46
N ALA A 239 -13.37 -6.53 -2.47
CA ALA A 239 -14.73 -6.99 -2.18
C ALA A 239 -15.74 -6.71 -3.32
N PHE A 240 -15.44 -5.75 -4.19
CA PHE A 240 -16.33 -5.32 -5.26
C PHE A 240 -15.78 -5.63 -6.66
N SER A 241 -14.58 -6.23 -6.77
CA SER A 241 -13.89 -6.35 -8.04
C SER A 241 -14.20 -7.65 -8.80
N ASP A 242 -14.44 -7.52 -10.10
CA ASP A 242 -14.49 -8.65 -11.03
C ASP A 242 -13.09 -9.25 -11.25
N VAL A 243 -12.07 -8.39 -11.21
CA VAL A 243 -10.66 -8.74 -11.32
C VAL A 243 -9.86 -7.97 -10.27
N CYS A 244 -9.07 -8.68 -9.47
CA CYS A 244 -8.21 -8.10 -8.44
C CYS A 244 -6.76 -8.50 -8.67
N PHE A 245 -5.93 -7.54 -9.07
CA PHE A 245 -4.48 -7.72 -9.15
C PHE A 245 -3.82 -7.30 -7.85
N VAL A 246 -3.22 -8.28 -7.17
CA VAL A 246 -2.42 -8.02 -5.96
C VAL A 246 -0.96 -7.79 -6.35
N VAL A 247 -0.54 -6.54 -6.27
CA VAL A 247 0.78 -6.04 -6.61
C VAL A 247 1.55 -5.72 -5.34
N ARG A 248 2.68 -6.39 -5.15
CA ARG A 248 3.63 -6.08 -4.08
C ARG A 248 4.68 -5.12 -4.61
N GLU A 249 4.54 -3.84 -4.27
CA GLU A 249 5.55 -2.85 -4.61
C GLU A 249 6.83 -3.06 -3.81
N ALA A 250 7.96 -2.82 -4.48
CA ALA A 250 9.25 -2.72 -3.81
C ALA A 250 9.25 -1.55 -2.81
N GLN A 251 10.00 -1.70 -1.72
CA GLN A 251 10.20 -0.65 -0.73
C GLN A 251 11.68 -0.55 -0.39
N VAL A 252 12.23 0.66 -0.44
CA VAL A 252 13.56 0.98 0.07
C VAL A 252 13.35 1.88 1.28
N ASP A 253 13.51 1.34 2.48
CA ASP A 253 13.50 2.11 3.74
C ASP A 253 12.37 3.14 3.84
N GLY A 254 11.12 2.70 3.58
CA GLY A 254 9.93 3.56 3.67
C GLY A 254 9.55 4.28 2.39
N PHE A 255 10.40 4.25 1.36
CA PHE A 255 10.10 4.73 0.03
C PHE A 255 9.56 3.59 -0.81
N ARG A 256 8.24 3.58 -1.00
CA ARG A 256 7.56 2.60 -1.88
C ARG A 256 7.77 2.99 -3.35
N SER A 257 8.07 1.99 -4.17
CA SER A 257 8.14 2.10 -5.62
C SER A 257 6.74 2.10 -6.26
N GLN A 258 6.70 2.31 -7.57
CA GLN A 258 5.50 2.18 -8.42
C GLN A 258 5.78 1.38 -9.70
N VAL A 259 6.95 0.77 -9.81
CA VAL A 259 7.43 0.11 -11.02
C VAL A 259 6.59 -1.12 -11.34
N ALA A 260 6.21 -1.90 -10.33
CA ALA A 260 5.39 -3.09 -10.55
C ALA A 260 3.97 -2.73 -11.02
N SER A 261 3.36 -1.71 -10.42
CA SER A 261 2.05 -1.18 -10.85
C SER A 261 2.09 -0.65 -12.28
N LEU A 262 3.14 0.12 -12.62
CA LEU A 262 3.32 0.67 -13.96
C LEU A 262 3.55 -0.43 -14.99
N CYS A 263 4.33 -1.46 -14.64
CA CYS A 263 4.53 -2.62 -15.49
C CYS A 263 3.20 -3.33 -15.78
N LEU A 264 2.38 -3.60 -14.75
CA LEU A 264 1.05 -4.20 -14.95
C LEU A 264 0.14 -3.30 -15.80
N ALA A 265 0.14 -1.99 -15.55
CA ALA A 265 -0.63 -1.03 -16.33
C ALA A 265 -0.21 -1.02 -17.82
N GLN A 266 1.09 -1.06 -18.09
CA GLN A 266 1.66 -1.21 -19.43
C GLN A 266 1.24 -2.53 -20.08
N THR A 267 1.29 -3.63 -19.34
CA THR A 267 0.85 -4.94 -19.82
C THR A 267 -0.63 -4.89 -20.22
N LEU A 268 -1.52 -4.35 -19.39
CA LEU A 268 -2.95 -4.23 -19.72
C LEU A 268 -3.17 -3.40 -21.00
N ALA A 269 -2.49 -2.26 -21.12
CA ALA A 269 -2.62 -1.40 -22.30
C ALA A 269 -2.10 -2.07 -23.58
N VAL A 270 -0.89 -2.66 -23.54
CA VAL A 270 -0.30 -3.33 -24.70
C VAL A 270 -1.10 -4.57 -25.09
N SER A 271 -1.57 -5.37 -24.12
CA SER A 271 -2.42 -6.53 -24.40
C SER A 271 -3.75 -6.12 -25.04
N LEU A 272 -4.35 -5.00 -24.61
CA LEU A 272 -5.55 -4.46 -25.26
C LEU A 272 -5.27 -4.03 -26.71
N ALA A 273 -4.13 -3.39 -26.96
CA ALA A 273 -3.72 -2.98 -28.31
C ALA A 273 -3.58 -4.18 -29.27
N LEU A 274 -2.94 -5.25 -28.80
CA LEU A 274 -2.74 -6.47 -29.60
C LEU A 274 -4.06 -7.19 -29.89
N ASN A 275 -4.97 -7.25 -28.92
CA ASN A 275 -6.30 -7.85 -29.12
C ASN A 275 -7.08 -7.12 -30.22
N ASN A 276 -7.04 -5.77 -30.21
CA ASN A 276 -7.69 -4.96 -31.24
C ASN A 276 -7.12 -5.18 -32.65
N ALA A 277 -5.82 -5.48 -32.77
CA ALA A 277 -5.18 -5.74 -34.06
C ALA A 277 -5.59 -7.09 -34.68
N GLU A 278 -6.11 -8.03 -33.88
CA GLU A 278 -6.59 -9.32 -34.36
C GLU A 278 -8.05 -9.29 -34.85
N THR A 279 -8.82 -8.26 -34.47
CA THR A 279 -10.19 -8.01 -34.97
C THR A 279 -10.16 -7.09 -36.20
N PRO A 280 -10.44 -7.61 -37.42
CA PRO A 280 -10.46 -6.82 -38.65
C PRO A 280 -11.62 -5.82 -38.74
#